data_AF-A0A9D6TPZ8-F1
#
_entry.id   AF-A0A9D6TPZ8-F1
#
_cell.length_a   1.000
_cell.length_b   1.000
_cell.length_c   1.000
_cell.angle_alpha   90.00
_cell.angle_beta   90.00
_cell.angle_gamma   90.00
#
_symmetry.space_group_name_H-M   'P 1'
#
loop_
_entity.id
_entity.type
_entity.pdbx_description
1 polymer ?
#
loop_
_entity_poly.entity_id
_entity_poly.type
_entity_poly.pdbx_seq_one_letter_code
_entity_poly.pdbx_strand_id
1 'polypeptide(L)'
;MVGFVFSDESGRKLRPTLVLSSSAYHRGRQEVIVAAITSNVRRPLFGDHVIADWKGAGLLFPSSVTGILRTIKRTMIDRKLGAMQKTDIDGVQRELRRSLDL
;
A
#
# COMPACT_ATOMS: atom_id res chain seq x y z
N MET A 1 -5.87 -4.85 4.79
CA MET A 1 -5.03 -5.04 6.00
C MET A 1 -4.14 -6.25 5.75
N VAL A 2 -2.84 -6.12 6.03
CA VAL A 2 -1.87 -7.21 5.90
C VAL A 2 -1.12 -7.34 7.21
N GLY A 3 -0.91 -8.57 7.68
CA GLY A 3 -0.08 -8.83 8.85
C GLY A 3 1.39 -8.56 8.53
N PHE A 4 1.96 -7.51 9.13
CA PHE A 4 3.41 -7.31 9.16
C PHE A 4 3.95 -7.92 10.44
N VAL A 5 4.81 -8.94 10.32
CA VAL A 5 5.63 -9.43 11.43
C VAL A 5 6.74 -8.41 11.65
N PHE A 6 6.93 -7.94 12.88
CA PHE A 6 8.08 -7.09 13.21
C PHE A 6 9.38 -7.88 13.04
N SER A 7 10.48 -7.19 12.75
CA SER A 7 11.81 -7.81 12.62
C SER A 7 12.36 -8.36 13.94
N ASP A 8 11.73 -8.04 15.07
CA ASP A 8 12.08 -8.50 16.43
C ASP A 8 11.15 -9.61 16.95
N GLU A 9 10.29 -10.17 16.09
CA GLU A 9 9.33 -11.24 16.40
C GLU A 9 8.31 -10.91 17.52
N SER A 10 8.25 -9.66 18.00
CA SER A 10 7.45 -9.24 19.16
C SER A 10 5.93 -9.17 18.91
N GLY A 11 5.49 -9.32 17.65
CA GLY A 11 4.07 -9.36 17.32
C GLY A 11 3.75 -9.19 15.83
N ARG A 12 2.46 -9.27 15.50
CA ARG A 12 1.89 -8.96 14.18
C ARG A 12 1.16 -7.63 14.27
N LYS A 13 1.64 -6.60 13.58
CA LYS A 13 0.87 -5.35 13.43
C LYS A 13 0.18 -5.38 12.07
N LEU A 14 -1.16 -5.39 12.10
CA LEU A 14 -1.95 -5.23 10.88
C LEU A 14 -1.74 -3.81 10.36
N ARG A 15 -1.26 -3.69 9.12
CA ARG A 15 -1.09 -2.40 8.45
C ARG A 15 -2.01 -2.33 7.23
N PRO A 16 -2.60 -1.17 6.95
CA PRO A 16 -3.20 -0.92 5.64
C PRO A 16 -2.12 -1.01 4.56
N THR A 17 -2.50 -1.52 3.39
CA THR A 17 -1.63 -1.66 2.23
C THR A 17 -2.43 -1.37 0.98
N LEU A 18 -1.80 -0.77 -0.02
CA LEU A 18 -2.39 -0.60 -1.34
C LEU A 18 -1.99 -1.76 -2.25
N VAL A 19 -2.95 -2.42 -2.90
CA VAL A 19 -2.67 -3.42 -3.93
C VAL A 19 -2.31 -2.71 -5.24
N LEU A 20 -1.12 -2.99 -5.77
CA LEU A 20 -0.60 -2.40 -7.02
C LEU A 20 -0.71 -3.35 -8.22
N SER A 21 -0.61 -4.66 -7.94
CA SER A 21 -0.67 -5.70 -8.97
C SER A 21 -2.02 -5.79 -9.67
N SER A 22 -2.00 -6.11 -10.97
CA SER A 22 -3.18 -6.19 -11.84
C SER A 22 -3.93 -7.53 -11.73
N SER A 23 -5.16 -7.57 -12.24
CA SER A 23 -5.94 -8.81 -12.32
C SER A 23 -5.26 -9.89 -13.18
N ALA A 24 -4.51 -9.50 -14.22
CA ALA A 24 -3.72 -10.42 -15.03
C ALA A 24 -2.60 -11.06 -14.21
N TYR A 25 -1.90 -10.27 -13.39
CA TYR A 25 -0.92 -10.79 -12.42
C TYR A 25 -1.58 -11.78 -11.46
N HIS A 26 -2.81 -11.46 -11.01
CA HIS A 26 -3.52 -12.29 -10.05
C HIS A 26 -3.98 -13.65 -10.60
N ARG A 27 -4.24 -13.76 -11.90
CA ARG A 27 -4.63 -15.05 -12.50
C ARG A 27 -3.46 -16.05 -12.57
N GLY A 28 -2.24 -15.56 -12.76
CA GLY A 28 -1.05 -16.40 -12.92
C GLY A 28 -0.26 -16.68 -11.65
N ARG A 29 -0.59 -16.03 -10.53
CA ARG A 29 0.17 -16.09 -9.26
C ARG A 29 -0.76 -16.16 -8.06
N GLN A 30 -0.30 -16.73 -6.95
CA GLN A 30 -1.03 -16.68 -5.67
C GLN A 30 -0.64 -15.45 -4.83
N GLU A 31 0.35 -14.71 -5.30
CA GLU A 31 0.86 -13.51 -4.70
C GLU A 31 0.18 -12.24 -5.21
N VAL A 32 0.35 -11.16 -4.46
CA VAL A 32 0.02 -9.80 -4.86
C VAL A 32 1.19 -8.87 -4.53
N ILE A 33 1.39 -7.87 -5.38
CA ILE A 33 2.31 -6.76 -5.13
C ILE A 33 1.54 -5.67 -4.40
N VAL A 34 2.06 -5.23 -3.25
CA VAL A 34 1.47 -4.19 -2.41
C VAL A 34 2.50 -3.12 -2.04
N ALA A 35 2.02 -1.90 -1.81
CA ALA A 35 2.77 -0.85 -1.12
C ALA A 35 2.25 -0.68 0.32
N ALA A 36 3.16 -0.41 1.26
CA ALA A 36 2.77 -0.11 2.63
C ALA A 36 2.07 1.26 2.73
N ILE A 37 1.15 1.39 3.70
CA ILE A 37 0.52 2.67 4.06
C ILE A 37 0.97 3.05 5.47
N THR A 38 1.31 4.33 5.66
CA THR A 38 1.71 4.90 6.95
C THR A 38 0.85 6.13 7.29
N SER A 39 0.50 6.29 8.57
CA SER A 39 -0.13 7.54 9.06
C SER A 39 0.89 8.63 9.38
N ASN A 40 2.19 8.35 9.26
CA ASN A 40 3.23 9.36 9.43
C ASN A 40 3.39 10.18 8.13
N VAL A 41 2.56 11.21 7.97
CA VAL A 41 2.55 12.09 6.80
C VAL A 41 3.49 13.30 6.91
N ARG A 42 4.21 13.46 8.03
CA ARG A 42 4.97 14.70 8.32
C ARG A 42 6.18 14.91 7.40
N ARG A 43 6.78 13.82 6.92
CA ARG A 43 7.99 13.83 6.09
C ARG A 43 7.88 12.73 5.04
N PRO A 44 7.18 12.97 3.93
CA PRO A 44 7.14 12.01 2.83
C PRO A 44 8.56 11.82 2.27
N LEU A 45 8.93 10.57 2.01
CA LEU A 45 10.17 10.21 1.36
C LEU A 45 9.99 10.17 -0.16
N PHE A 46 11.09 10.08 -0.90
CA PHE A 46 11.03 9.88 -2.34
C PHE A 46 10.25 8.60 -2.66
N GLY A 47 9.30 8.68 -3.59
CA GLY A 47 8.40 7.56 -3.92
C GLY A 47 7.13 7.49 -3.07
N ASP A 48 7.01 8.29 -2.01
CA ASP A 48 5.79 8.35 -1.19
C ASP A 48 4.74 9.26 -1.83
N HIS A 49 3.47 8.90 -1.65
CA HIS A 49 2.33 9.70 -2.08
C HIS A 49 1.34 9.91 -0.94
N VAL A 50 1.16 11.17 -0.54
CA VAL A 50 0.17 11.57 0.47
C VAL A 50 -1.24 11.42 -0.10
N ILE A 51 -2.07 10.65 0.59
CA ILE A 51 -3.44 10.31 0.13
C ILE A 51 -4.36 11.49 0.46
N ALA A 52 -4.91 12.13 -0.59
CA ALA A 52 -5.83 13.25 -0.44
C ALA A 52 -7.17 12.79 0.14
N ASP A 53 -7.78 11.74 -0.42
CA ASP A 53 -9.07 11.22 0.05
C ASP A 53 -8.90 9.96 0.91
N TRP A 54 -8.16 10.11 2.01
CA TRP A 54 -7.92 9.01 2.94
C TRP A 54 -9.21 8.48 3.59
N LYS A 55 -10.22 9.35 3.78
CA LYS A 55 -11.53 8.97 4.31
C LYS A 55 -12.30 8.10 3.31
N GLY A 56 -12.37 8.51 2.05
CA GLY A 56 -12.98 7.71 0.98
C GLY A 56 -12.25 6.39 0.74
N ALA A 57 -10.94 6.34 0.99
CA ALA A 57 -10.15 5.11 0.98
C ALA A 57 -10.40 4.17 2.18
N GLY A 58 -11.22 4.58 3.16
CA GLY A 58 -11.54 3.79 4.36
C GLY A 58 -10.45 3.79 5.42
N LEU A 59 -9.53 4.77 5.38
CA LEU A 59 -8.47 4.92 6.38
C LEU A 59 -9.00 5.74 7.58
N LEU A 60 -8.49 5.44 8.78
CA LEU A 60 -8.91 6.12 10.01
C LEU A 60 -8.22 7.47 10.22
N PHE A 61 -7.06 7.67 9.60
CA PHE A 61 -6.23 8.86 9.78
C PHE A 61 -5.65 9.31 8.43
N PRO A 62 -5.27 10.59 8.29
CA PRO A 62 -4.41 11.04 7.19
C PRO A 62 -3.22 10.12 7.02
N SER A 63 -2.96 9.70 5.78
CA SER A 63 -2.00 8.64 5.49
C SER A 63 -1.28 8.88 4.17
N SER A 64 -0.13 8.22 4.01
CA SER A 64 0.66 8.19 2.78
C SER A 64 0.85 6.74 2.34
N VAL A 65 0.74 6.48 1.03
CA VAL A 65 1.32 5.28 0.43
C VAL A 65 2.82 5.49 0.39
N THR A 66 3.59 4.49 0.78
CA THR A 66 5.05 4.58 0.76
C THR A 66 5.66 3.94 -0.48
N GLY A 67 6.89 4.32 -0.82
CA GLY A 67 7.70 3.62 -1.84
C GLY A 67 8.14 2.21 -1.43
N ILE A 68 7.73 1.71 -0.25
CA ILE A 68 8.11 0.38 0.26
C ILE A 68 7.16 -0.68 -0.30
N LEU A 69 7.65 -1.42 -1.30
CA LEU A 69 6.93 -2.48 -1.98
C LEU A 69 7.20 -3.85 -1.36
N ARG A 70 6.18 -4.71 -1.33
CA ARG A 70 6.32 -6.11 -0.95
C ARG A 70 5.44 -6.99 -1.82
N THR A 71 5.93 -8.20 -2.07
CA THR A 71 5.11 -9.29 -2.60
C THR A 71 4.66 -10.15 -1.44
N ILE A 72 3.36 -10.40 -1.33
CA ILE A 72 2.75 -11.20 -0.26
C ILE A 72 1.82 -12.26 -0.83
N LYS A 73 1.58 -13.35 -0.09
CA LYS A 73 0.53 -14.31 -0.44
C LYS A 73 -0.85 -13.68 -0.24
N ARG A 74 -1.82 -14.00 -1.09
CA ARG A 74 -3.22 -13.55 -0.93
C ARG A 74 -3.82 -13.89 0.43
N THR A 75 -3.44 -15.03 0.99
CA THR A 75 -3.89 -15.49 2.31
C THR A 75 -3.42 -14.59 3.47
N MET A 76 -2.47 -13.67 3.23
CA MET A 76 -2.03 -12.69 4.22
C MET A 76 -2.92 -11.43 4.24
N ILE A 77 -3.85 -11.29 3.30
CA ILE A 77 -4.83 -10.20 3.27
C ILE A 77 -5.98 -10.58 4.20
N ASP A 78 -6.08 -9.88 5.32
CA ASP A 78 -7.13 -10.11 6.32
C ASP A 78 -8.50 -9.60 5.84
N ARG A 79 -8.54 -8.34 5.38
CA ARG A 79 -9.75 -7.70 4.85
C ARG A 79 -9.45 -6.50 3.96
N LYS A 80 -10.43 -6.15 3.13
CA LYS A 80 -10.45 -4.90 2.35
C LYS A 80 -11.00 -3.76 3.23
N LEU A 81 -10.32 -2.61 3.23
CA LEU A 81 -10.77 -1.41 3.94
C LEU A 81 -11.64 -0.50 3.06
N GLY A 82 -11.27 -0.36 1.78
CA GLY A 82 -11.92 0.54 0.85
C GLY A 82 -11.27 0.46 -0.53
N ALA A 83 -11.50 1.49 -1.34
CA ALA A 83 -10.84 1.70 -2.61
C ALA A 83 -10.31 3.13 -2.67
N MET A 84 -9.12 3.30 -3.24
CA MET A 84 -8.50 4.61 -3.38
C MET A 84 -9.11 5.38 -4.55
N GLN A 85 -9.24 6.70 -4.41
CA GLN A 85 -9.71 7.57 -5.48
C GLN A 85 -8.74 7.52 -6.67
N LYS A 86 -9.26 7.70 -7.89
CA LYS A 86 -8.44 7.67 -9.12
C LYS A 86 -7.27 8.65 -9.08
N THR A 87 -7.51 9.88 -8.60
CA THR A 87 -6.49 10.93 -8.44
C THR A 87 -5.32 10.49 -7.56
N ASP A 88 -5.61 9.87 -6.41
CA ASP A 88 -4.59 9.31 -5.51
C ASP A 88 -3.87 8.12 -6.17
N ILE A 89 -4.59 7.26 -6.90
CA ILE A 89 -3.96 6.16 -7.66
C ILE A 89 -2.99 6.70 -8.72
N ASP A 90 -3.39 7.72 -9.48
CA ASP A 90 -2.55 8.34 -10.51
C ASP A 90 -1.29 8.97 -9.88
N GLY A 91 -1.45 9.58 -8.69
CA GLY A 91 -0.36 10.09 -7.88
C GLY A 91 0.62 8.99 -7.44
N VAL A 92 0.13 7.90 -6.86
CA VAL A 92 0.95 6.74 -6.49
C VAL A 92 1.68 6.16 -7.69
N GLN A 93 1.00 5.99 -8.83
CA GLN A 93 1.61 5.44 -10.03
C GLN A 93 2.75 6.32 -10.57
N ARG A 94 2.60 7.64 -10.48
CA ARG A 94 3.66 8.57 -10.88
C ARG A 94 4.89 8.43 -9.96
N GLU A 95 4.71 8.43 -8.65
CA GLU A 95 5.84 8.29 -7.72
C GLU A 95 6.49 6.90 -7.78
N LEU A 96 5.69 5.86 -8.04
CA LEU A 96 6.21 4.51 -8.27
C LEU A 96 7.06 4.42 -9.54
N ARG A 97 6.61 5.01 -10.64
CA ARG A 97 7.40 5.08 -11.89
C ARG A 97 8.73 5.79 -11.65
N ARG A 98 8.69 6.95 -10.98
CA ARG A 98 9.91 7.68 -10.56
C ARG A 98 10.83 6.86 -9.66
N SER A 99 10.28 6.00 -8.80
CA SER A 99 11.08 5.14 -7.90
C SER A 99 11.77 3.98 -8.62
N LEU A 100 11.29 3.62 -9.80
CA LEU A 100 11.78 2.49 -10.60
C LEU A 100 12.48 2.93 -11.89
N ASP A 101 12.69 4.24 -12.08
CA ASP A 101 13.19 4.84 -13.33
C ASP A 101 12.40 4.37 -14.58
N LEU A 102 11.07 4.39 -14.48
CA LEU A 102 10.10 4.00 -15.53
C LEU A 102 9.26 5.18 -16.05
#